data_AF-A0A8T3P6Z9-F1
#
_entry.id   AF-A0A8T3P6Z9-F1
#
_cell.length_a   1.000
_cell.length_b   1.000
_cell.length_c   1.000
_cell.angle_alpha   90.00
_cell.angle_beta   90.00
_cell.angle_gamma   90.00
#
_symmetry.space_group_name_H-M   'P 1'
#
loop_
_entity.id
_entity.type
_entity.pdbx_description
1 polymer ?
#
loop_
_entity_poly.entity_id
_entity_poly.type
_entity_poly.pdbx_seq_one_letter_code
_entity_poly.pdbx_strand_id
1 'polypeptide(L)'
;MRNNYRLVCGMELRVKVIRPERLFGTRTVWPGRVPVQVSDPARTIIDILDDPELGGGIRQVADMLEAFVTSDHRDDGLLIEYGDRLGNRTVFKRLGHLLEARYVPAPVLVAAARDRVSAGITTLDPSAPRRTAAAAAVVVFGSRGRRMDRDHEVTSCHRRPSSSGLLHP
;
A
#
# COMPACT_ATOMS: atom_id res chain seq x y z
N MET A 1 -14.19 14.03 -23.71
CA MET A 1 -13.29 14.25 -22.57
C MET A 1 -13.58 15.62 -21.98
N ARG A 2 -14.05 15.72 -20.73
CA ARG A 2 -14.18 17.03 -20.06
C ARG A 2 -12.80 17.42 -19.54
N ASN A 3 -12.28 18.58 -19.94
CA ASN A 3 -11.07 19.13 -19.36
C ASN A 3 -11.35 19.45 -17.89
N ASN A 4 -10.70 18.72 -16.98
CA ASN A 4 -10.86 18.85 -15.54
C ASN A 4 -9.70 19.58 -14.88
N TYR A 5 -8.78 20.13 -15.66
CA TYR A 5 -7.74 21.03 -15.19
C TYR A 5 -8.29 22.45 -15.05
N ARG A 6 -7.99 23.09 -13.91
CA ARG A 6 -8.38 24.47 -13.60
C ARG A 6 -7.18 25.24 -13.11
N LEU A 7 -7.00 26.45 -13.64
CA LEU A 7 -6.01 27.40 -13.15
C LEU A 7 -6.58 28.10 -11.91
N VAL A 8 -5.91 27.94 -10.77
CA VAL A 8 -6.23 28.60 -9.51
C VAL A 8 -4.96 29.25 -8.99
N CYS A 9 -4.97 30.56 -8.83
CA CYS A 9 -3.79 31.33 -8.39
C CYS A 9 -2.50 31.02 -9.20
N GLY A 10 -2.64 30.80 -10.51
CA GLY A 10 -1.51 30.45 -11.39
C GLY A 10 -1.04 28.99 -11.31
N MET A 11 -1.66 28.16 -10.46
CA MET A 11 -1.40 26.72 -10.38
C MET A 11 -2.44 25.95 -11.16
N GLU A 12 -2.01 24.96 -11.95
CA GLU A 12 -2.90 24.05 -12.64
C GLU A 12 -3.32 22.91 -11.71
N LEU A 13 -4.61 22.84 -11.41
CA LEU A 13 -5.19 21.84 -10.52
C LEU A 13 -6.10 20.89 -11.28
N ARG A 14 -5.90 19.57 -11.11
CA ARG A 14 -6.84 18.56 -11.58
C ARG A 14 -7.99 18.45 -10.57
N VAL A 15 -9.20 18.85 -10.99
CA VAL A 15 -10.40 18.82 -10.14
C VAL A 15 -11.24 17.59 -10.44
N LYS A 16 -11.54 16.79 -9.42
CA LYS A 16 -12.43 15.62 -9.54
C LYS A 16 -13.66 15.84 -8.68
N VAL A 17 -14.84 15.78 -9.29
CA VAL A 17 -16.10 15.80 -8.55
C VAL A 17 -16.35 14.39 -8.03
N ILE A 18 -16.42 14.24 -6.71
CA ILE A 18 -16.78 12.99 -6.05
C ILE A 18 -18.06 13.18 -5.26
N ARG A 19 -18.77 12.07 -5.03
CA ARG A 19 -19.99 12.12 -4.22
C ARG A 19 -19.66 12.43 -2.76
N PRO A 20 -20.52 13.15 -2.03
CA PRO A 20 -20.27 13.51 -0.63
C PRO A 20 -19.97 12.30 0.27
N GLU A 21 -20.57 11.14 0.00
CA GLU A 21 -20.38 9.93 0.81
C GLU A 21 -18.95 9.35 0.67
N ARG A 22 -18.24 9.74 -0.39
CA ARG A 22 -16.83 9.39 -0.63
C ARG A 22 -15.84 10.38 -0.01
N LEU A 23 -16.31 11.50 0.56
CA LEU A 23 -15.47 12.44 1.31
C LEU A 23 -15.30 11.92 2.74
N PHE A 24 -14.26 11.12 2.95
CA PHE A 24 -13.88 10.60 4.26
C PHE A 24 -12.38 10.44 4.40
N GLY A 25 -11.91 10.20 5.63
CA GLY A 25 -10.48 10.13 5.92
C GLY A 25 -9.78 11.44 5.59
N THR A 26 -10.38 12.55 6.01
CA THR A 26 -9.85 13.89 5.81
C THR A 26 -9.58 14.54 7.15
N ARG A 27 -8.47 15.28 7.23
CA ARG A 27 -8.14 16.16 8.35
C ARG A 27 -8.20 17.62 7.92
N THR A 28 -8.58 18.48 8.85
CA THR A 28 -8.51 19.93 8.64
C THR A 28 -7.07 20.40 8.82
N VAL A 29 -6.54 21.09 7.83
CA VAL A 29 -5.28 21.83 7.92
C VAL A 29 -5.56 23.32 7.74
N TRP A 30 -4.72 24.17 8.32
CA TRP A 30 -4.85 25.62 8.27
C TRP A 30 -3.69 26.25 7.50
N PRO A 31 -3.61 26.06 6.17
CA PRO A 31 -2.60 26.73 5.35
C PRO A 31 -3.00 28.20 5.20
N GLY A 32 -2.71 29.00 6.22
CA GLY A 32 -3.10 30.41 6.29
C GLY A 32 -4.44 30.63 6.97
N ARG A 33 -5.30 31.49 6.39
CA ARG A 33 -6.52 31.99 7.05
C ARG A 33 -7.76 31.14 6.81
N VAL A 34 -7.75 30.25 5.81
CA VAL A 34 -8.91 29.44 5.44
C VAL A 34 -8.59 27.97 5.75
N PRO A 35 -9.44 27.28 6.54
CA PRO A 35 -9.27 25.85 6.79
C PRO A 35 -9.52 25.06 5.50
N VAL A 36 -8.68 24.06 5.26
CA VAL A 36 -8.78 23.17 4.10
C VAL A 36 -8.82 21.73 4.58
N GLN A 37 -9.75 20.94 4.04
CA GLN A 37 -9.80 19.50 4.27
C GLN A 37 -8.78 18.80 3.35
N VAL A 38 -7.89 18.02 3.92
CA VAL A 38 -6.88 17.24 3.19
C VAL A 38 -7.00 15.78 3.59
N SER A 39 -6.87 14.87 2.62
CA SER A 39 -6.84 13.43 2.88
C SER A 39 -5.75 13.09 3.91
N ASP A 40 -6.06 12.22 4.85
CA ASP A 40 -5.05 11.61 5.70
C ASP A 40 -4.15 10.65 4.85
N PRO A 41 -3.01 10.19 5.40
CA PRO A 41 -2.11 9.32 4.66
C PRO A 41 -2.76 8.01 4.16
N ALA A 42 -3.56 7.34 4.99
CA ALA A 42 -4.23 6.10 4.61
C ALA A 42 -5.26 6.34 3.49
N ARG A 43 -6.03 7.42 3.58
CA ARG A 43 -6.99 7.83 2.55
C ARG A 43 -6.28 8.14 1.24
N THR A 44 -5.15 8.82 1.30
CA THR A 44 -4.33 9.15 0.11
C THR A 44 -3.90 7.87 -0.62
N ILE A 45 -3.42 6.86 0.11
CA ILE A 45 -3.04 5.56 -0.48
C ILE A 45 -4.25 4.87 -1.14
N ILE A 46 -5.41 4.87 -0.48
CA ILE A 46 -6.62 4.30 -1.07
C ILE A 46 -7.06 5.05 -2.34
N ASP A 47 -6.99 6.37 -2.35
CA ASP A 47 -7.36 7.20 -3.51
C ASP A 47 -6.48 6.91 -4.74
N ILE A 48 -5.16 6.83 -4.56
CA ILE A 48 -4.24 6.54 -5.66
C ILE A 48 -4.28 5.06 -6.09
N LEU A 49 -4.67 4.14 -5.20
CA LEU A 49 -4.93 2.74 -5.58
C LEU A 49 -6.24 2.61 -6.37
N ASP A 50 -7.27 3.41 -6.08
CA ASP A 50 -8.52 3.46 -6.86
C ASP A 50 -8.28 4.04 -8.25
N ASP A 51 -7.54 5.15 -8.30
CA ASP A 51 -7.23 5.90 -9.52
C ASP A 51 -5.72 6.19 -9.62
N PRO A 52 -4.93 5.25 -10.18
CA PRO A 52 -3.47 5.38 -10.28
C PRO A 52 -3.00 6.63 -11.03
N GLU A 53 -3.82 7.21 -11.92
CA GLU A 53 -3.46 8.46 -12.59
C GLU A 53 -3.29 9.63 -11.63
N LEU A 54 -3.98 9.62 -10.49
CA LEU A 54 -3.81 10.65 -9.46
C LEU A 54 -2.42 10.58 -8.80
N GLY A 55 -1.83 9.38 -8.75
CA GLY A 55 -0.50 9.12 -8.21
C GLY A 55 0.62 9.12 -9.26
N GLY A 56 0.36 9.54 -10.50
CA GLY A 56 1.36 9.50 -11.58
C GLY A 56 1.55 8.13 -12.26
N GLY A 57 0.64 7.19 -12.03
CA GLY A 57 0.64 5.84 -12.59
C GLY A 57 1.07 4.77 -11.58
N ILE A 58 0.89 3.49 -11.91
CA ILE A 58 0.99 2.40 -10.91
C ILE A 58 2.39 2.26 -10.31
N ARG A 59 3.43 2.62 -11.07
CA ARG A 59 4.83 2.51 -10.62
C ARG A 59 5.08 3.43 -9.43
N GLN A 60 4.64 4.68 -9.52
CA GLN A 60 4.80 5.65 -8.46
C GLN A 60 3.86 5.38 -7.28
N VAL A 61 2.67 4.83 -7.54
CA VAL A 61 1.79 4.30 -6.49
C VAL A 61 2.48 3.21 -5.66
N ALA A 62 3.26 2.33 -6.30
CA ALA A 62 4.02 1.31 -5.58
C ALA A 62 5.06 1.92 -4.63
N ASP A 63 5.78 2.95 -5.08
CA ASP A 63 6.79 3.64 -4.26
C ASP A 63 6.12 4.39 -3.09
N MET A 64 4.97 5.03 -3.33
CA MET A 64 4.18 5.69 -2.27
C MET A 64 3.64 4.69 -1.24
N LEU A 65 3.19 3.52 -1.67
CA LEU A 65 2.73 2.45 -0.78
C LEU A 65 3.87 1.93 0.10
N GLU A 66 5.04 1.70 -0.48
CA GLU A 66 6.23 1.29 0.27
C GLU A 66 6.64 2.35 1.32
N ALA A 67 6.63 3.63 0.92
CA ALA A 67 6.89 4.74 1.84
C ALA A 67 5.85 4.80 2.97
N PHE A 68 4.56 4.60 2.67
CA PHE A 68 3.50 4.55 3.70
C PHE A 68 3.75 3.42 4.70
N VAL A 69 4.03 2.20 4.23
CA VAL A 69 4.23 1.02 5.08
C VAL A 69 5.50 1.11 5.94
N THR A 70 6.47 1.93 5.56
CA THR A 70 7.70 2.17 6.31
C THR A 70 7.67 3.43 7.17
N SER A 71 6.65 4.28 7.01
CA SER A 71 6.49 5.53 7.75
C SER A 71 5.80 5.37 9.10
N ASP A 72 5.96 6.38 9.96
CA ASP A 72 5.23 6.50 11.24
C ASP A 72 3.71 6.74 11.07
N HIS A 73 3.25 6.96 9.83
CA HIS A 73 1.84 7.15 9.51
C HIS A 73 1.11 5.85 9.16
N ARG A 74 1.80 4.70 9.25
CA ARG A 74 1.23 3.40 8.93
C ARG A 74 0.11 3.05 9.89
N ASP A 75 -1.08 2.88 9.33
CA ASP A 75 -2.23 2.26 9.99
C ASP A 75 -2.90 1.27 9.03
N ASP A 76 -2.55 -0.01 9.18
CA ASP A 76 -3.04 -1.08 8.32
C ASP A 76 -4.56 -1.29 8.50
N GLY A 77 -5.08 -1.11 9.71
CA GLY A 77 -6.49 -1.30 10.02
C GLY A 77 -7.36 -0.24 9.36
N LEU A 78 -6.94 1.02 9.50
CA LEU A 78 -7.60 2.16 8.86
C LEU A 78 -7.55 2.07 7.34
N LEU A 79 -6.42 1.61 6.77
CA LEU A 79 -6.29 1.40 5.33
C LEU A 79 -7.32 0.38 4.82
N ILE A 80 -7.50 -0.73 5.53
CA ILE A 80 -8.48 -1.77 5.18
C ILE A 80 -9.91 -1.22 5.31
N GLU A 81 -10.23 -0.52 6.40
CA GLU A 81 -11.54 0.10 6.62
C GLU A 81 -11.89 1.05 5.46
N TYR A 82 -10.94 1.90 5.06
CA TYR A 82 -11.14 2.84 3.96
C TYR A 82 -11.33 2.14 2.61
N GLY A 83 -10.58 1.06 2.35
CA GLY A 83 -10.78 0.22 1.17
C GLY A 83 -12.16 -0.41 1.12
N ASP A 84 -12.66 -0.90 2.26
CA ASP A 84 -14.01 -1.47 2.39
C ASP A 84 -15.09 -0.42 2.19
N ARG A 85 -14.94 0.74 2.82
CA ARG A 85 -15.87 1.85 2.70
C ARG A 85 -15.95 2.40 1.27
N LEU A 86 -14.85 2.35 0.51
CA LEU A 86 -14.86 2.74 -0.91
C LEU A 86 -15.68 1.75 -1.76
N GLY A 87 -15.72 0.48 -1.37
CA GLY A 87 -16.49 -0.57 -2.03
C GLY A 87 -15.92 -1.04 -3.38
N ASN A 88 -14.68 -0.66 -3.72
CA ASN A 88 -14.03 -1.08 -4.95
C ASN A 88 -13.01 -2.20 -4.70
N ARG A 89 -13.38 -3.45 -5.02
CA ARG A 89 -12.49 -4.62 -4.87
C ARG A 89 -11.22 -4.56 -5.72
N THR A 90 -11.17 -3.70 -6.73
CA THR A 90 -9.95 -3.46 -7.52
C THR A 90 -8.81 -2.91 -6.67
N VAL A 91 -9.12 -2.10 -5.67
CA VAL A 91 -8.14 -1.53 -4.75
C VAL A 91 -7.38 -2.63 -4.01
N PHE A 92 -8.10 -3.62 -3.47
CA PHE A 92 -7.47 -4.76 -2.79
C PHE A 92 -6.63 -5.64 -3.72
N LYS A 93 -7.01 -5.81 -4.99
CA LYS A 93 -6.18 -6.51 -5.98
C LYS A 93 -4.86 -5.79 -6.25
N ARG A 94 -4.92 -4.47 -6.46
CA ARG A 94 -3.74 -3.63 -6.66
C ARG A 94 -2.86 -3.62 -5.41
N LEU A 95 -3.46 -3.44 -4.23
CA LEU A 95 -2.75 -3.47 -2.95
C LEU A 95 -1.98 -4.79 -2.78
N GLY A 96 -2.67 -5.93 -2.86
CA GLY A 96 -2.04 -7.24 -2.71
C GLY A 96 -0.94 -7.49 -3.73
N HIS A 97 -1.18 -7.15 -5.01
CA HIS A 97 -0.19 -7.31 -6.06
C HIS A 97 1.06 -6.45 -5.81
N LEU A 98 0.89 -5.18 -5.43
CA LEU A 98 2.01 -4.27 -5.20
C LEU A 98 2.85 -4.68 -3.97
N LEU A 99 2.20 -5.09 -2.89
CA LEU A 99 2.88 -5.60 -1.70
C LEU A 99 3.72 -6.84 -2.00
N GLU A 100 3.17 -7.78 -2.79
CA GLU A 100 3.90 -8.98 -3.21
C GLU A 100 5.03 -8.65 -4.20
N ALA A 101 4.78 -7.80 -5.20
CA ALA A 101 5.75 -7.44 -6.22
C ALA A 101 6.96 -6.68 -5.68
N ARG A 102 6.77 -5.88 -4.61
CA ARG A 102 7.83 -5.10 -3.95
C ARG A 102 8.40 -5.78 -2.71
N TYR A 103 7.96 -7.00 -2.37
CA TYR A 103 8.37 -7.72 -1.16
C TYR A 103 8.21 -6.90 0.13
N VAL A 104 7.16 -6.07 0.19
CA VAL A 104 6.90 -5.20 1.34
C VAL A 104 6.30 -6.02 2.49
N PRO A 105 6.91 -6.03 3.69
CA PRO A 105 6.46 -6.85 4.81
C PRO A 105 5.21 -6.25 5.48
N ALA A 106 4.04 -6.56 4.91
CA ALA A 106 2.73 -6.18 5.44
C ALA A 106 1.76 -7.37 5.47
N PRO A 107 1.98 -8.36 6.36
CA PRO A 107 1.20 -9.60 6.36
C PRO A 107 -0.30 -9.38 6.60
N VAL A 108 -0.67 -8.39 7.41
CA VAL A 108 -2.06 -8.03 7.68
C VAL A 108 -2.75 -7.52 6.41
N LEU A 109 -2.10 -6.59 5.69
CA LEU A 109 -2.63 -6.05 4.43
C LEU A 109 -2.71 -7.11 3.34
N VAL A 110 -1.72 -8.00 3.24
CA VAL A 110 -1.71 -9.11 2.28
C VAL A 110 -2.87 -10.07 2.56
N ALA A 111 -3.10 -10.44 3.84
CA ALA A 111 -4.23 -11.28 4.22
C ALA A 111 -5.57 -10.60 3.90
N ALA A 112 -5.73 -9.33 4.30
CA ALA A 112 -6.96 -8.58 4.04
C ALA A 112 -7.25 -8.40 2.54
N ALA A 113 -6.21 -8.19 1.73
CA ALA A 113 -6.31 -8.14 0.28
C ALA A 113 -6.80 -9.48 -0.28
N ARG A 114 -6.22 -10.61 0.15
CA ARG A 114 -6.61 -11.96 -0.29
C ARG A 114 -8.07 -12.26 0.02
N ASP A 115 -8.55 -11.91 1.21
CA ASP A 115 -9.94 -12.17 1.62
C ASP A 115 -10.98 -11.40 0.79
N ARG A 116 -10.60 -10.25 0.22
CA ARG A 116 -11.50 -9.33 -0.50
C ARG A 116 -11.39 -9.40 -2.02
N VAL A 117 -10.43 -10.15 -2.54
CA VAL A 117 -10.24 -10.31 -3.98
C VAL A 117 -11.40 -11.12 -4.59
N SER A 118 -11.99 -10.57 -5.66
CA SER A 118 -12.96 -11.30 -6.50
C SER A 118 -12.28 -11.97 -7.70
N ALA A 119 -12.88 -13.03 -8.22
CA ALA A 119 -12.37 -13.81 -9.36
C ALA A 119 -12.25 -13.03 -10.69
N GLY A 120 -12.87 -11.85 -10.80
CA GLY A 120 -12.82 -11.04 -12.03
C GLY A 120 -11.41 -10.56 -12.36
N ILE A 121 -11.07 -10.47 -13.64
CA ILE A 121 -9.80 -9.89 -14.08
C ILE A 121 -9.90 -8.37 -14.06
N THR A 122 -8.89 -7.69 -13.51
CA THR A 122 -8.83 -6.23 -13.51
C THR A 122 -7.48 -5.75 -14.03
N THR A 123 -7.49 -4.70 -14.85
CA THR A 123 -6.28 -4.02 -15.32
C THR A 123 -5.54 -3.39 -14.15
N LEU A 124 -4.28 -3.78 -13.97
CA LEU A 124 -3.42 -3.26 -12.93
C LEU A 124 -3.23 -1.74 -13.05
N ASP A 125 -2.87 -1.26 -14.24
CA ASP A 125 -2.69 0.17 -14.54
C ASP A 125 -3.53 0.62 -15.75
N PRO A 126 -4.61 1.38 -15.54
CA PRO A 126 -5.40 1.97 -16.62
C PRO A 126 -4.68 3.09 -17.40
N SER A 127 -3.65 3.71 -16.79
CA SER A 127 -2.96 4.89 -17.32
C SER A 127 -1.79 4.55 -18.27
N ALA A 128 -1.37 3.29 -18.29
CA ALA A 128 -0.25 2.86 -19.10
C ALA A 128 -0.58 2.89 -20.61
N PRO A 129 0.32 3.40 -21.48
CA PRO A 129 0.12 3.38 -22.93
C PRO A 129 -0.04 1.94 -23.43
N ARG A 130 -1.04 1.70 -24.30
CA ARG A 130 -1.35 0.38 -24.90
C ARG A 130 -0.30 -0.10 -25.93
N ARG A 131 0.98 0.21 -25.75
CA ARG A 131 2.08 -0.22 -26.65
C ARG A 131 2.76 -1.51 -26.18
N THR A 132 2.61 -1.84 -24.91
CA THR A 132 3.02 -3.12 -24.30
C THR A 132 1.95 -3.50 -23.29
N ALA A 133 0.73 -3.76 -23.74
CA ALA A 133 -0.27 -4.35 -22.87
C ALA A 133 0.09 -5.83 -22.66
N ALA A 134 1.15 -6.08 -21.88
CA ALA A 134 0.99 -7.10 -20.86
C ALA A 134 -0.13 -6.53 -19.99
N ALA A 135 -1.38 -6.87 -20.33
CA ALA A 135 -2.42 -6.89 -19.35
C ALA A 135 -1.89 -7.83 -18.28
N ALA A 136 -1.23 -7.27 -17.25
CA ALA A 136 -1.09 -7.94 -15.99
C ALA A 136 -2.53 -8.03 -15.46
N ALA A 137 -3.26 -8.99 -16.03
CA ALA A 137 -4.43 -9.56 -15.41
C ALA A 137 -3.91 -10.03 -14.07
N VAL A 138 -4.24 -9.29 -13.00
CA VAL A 138 -3.99 -9.77 -11.66
C VAL A 138 -4.94 -10.94 -11.45
N VAL A 139 -4.53 -12.11 -11.90
CA VAL A 139 -5.12 -13.36 -11.47
C VAL A 139 -4.48 -13.64 -10.13
N VAL A 140 -5.15 -13.26 -9.05
CA VAL A 140 -4.78 -13.77 -7.73
C VAL A 140 -5.16 -15.25 -7.72
N PHE A 141 -4.29 -16.10 -8.28
CA PHE A 141 -4.40 -17.54 -8.12
C PHE A 141 -3.73 -17.92 -6.80
N GLY A 142 -4.42 -18.76 -6.03
CA GLY A 142 -3.96 -19.31 -4.78
C GLY A 142 -2.54 -19.88 -4.90
N SER A 143 -1.62 -19.28 -4.16
CA SER A 143 -0.38 -19.95 -3.82
C SER A 143 -0.71 -21.08 -2.85
N ARG A 144 -0.89 -22.30 -3.39
CA ARG A 144 -0.64 -23.52 -2.62
C ARG A 144 0.67 -23.32 -1.87
N GLY A 145 0.62 -23.54 -0.56
CA GLY A 145 1.65 -23.17 0.39
C GLY A 145 3.05 -23.57 -0.08
N ARG A 146 3.93 -22.57 -0.20
CA ARG A 146 5.35 -22.79 0.06
C ARG A 146 5.55 -22.62 1.56
N ARG A 147 5.55 -23.78 2.22
CA ARG A 147 6.11 -23.98 3.55
C ARG A 147 7.55 -23.48 3.48
N MET A 148 7.81 -22.31 4.04
CA MET A 148 9.15 -21.76 4.17
C MET A 148 9.76 -22.50 5.35
N ASP A 149 10.60 -23.49 5.04
CA ASP A 149 11.37 -24.20 6.04
C ASP A 149 12.30 -23.19 6.69
N ARG A 150 12.03 -22.92 7.98
CA ARG A 150 12.91 -22.13 8.83
C ARG A 150 13.86 -23.13 9.47
N ASP A 151 14.94 -23.46 8.78
CA ASP A 151 16.13 -23.99 9.45
C ASP A 151 16.77 -22.84 10.23
N HIS A 152 16.27 -22.70 11.45
CA HIS A 152 16.92 -22.03 12.56
C HIS A 152 18.11 -22.92 12.98
N GLU A 153 19.26 -22.76 12.33
CA GLU A 153 20.51 -23.19 12.92
C GLU A 153 21.05 -22.07 13.82
N VAL A 154 20.45 -21.95 15.00
CA VAL A 154 21.06 -21.28 16.14
C VAL A 154 22.06 -22.27 16.71
N THR A 155 23.32 -22.15 16.31
CA THR A 155 24.41 -22.95 16.87
C THR A 155 24.67 -22.52 18.32
N SER A 156 23.93 -23.15 19.23
CA SER A 156 24.32 -23.66 20.54
C SER A 156 25.50 -22.97 21.24
N CYS A 157 25.16 -22.09 22.18
CA CYS A 157 25.96 -21.83 23.38
C CYS A 157 25.83 -23.01 24.35
N HIS A 158 26.90 -23.80 24.54
CA HIS A 158 27.07 -24.64 25.73
C HIS A 158 28.54 -25.05 25.95
N ARG A 159 29.20 -24.38 26.90
CA ARG A 159 29.92 -24.98 28.04
C ARG A 159 30.66 -23.93 28.87
N ARG A 160 30.14 -23.69 30.08
CA ARG A 160 30.94 -23.46 31.31
C ARG A 160 30.94 -24.81 32.07
N PRO A 161 31.81 -25.12 33.07
CA PRO A 161 32.37 -24.16 34.04
C PRO A 161 33.79 -24.43 34.61
N SER A 162 34.28 -23.40 35.34
CA SER A 162 35.22 -23.31 36.49
C SER A 162 36.08 -24.48 36.99
N SER A 163 37.36 -24.20 37.25
CA SER A 163 38.12 -24.50 38.51
C SER A 163 39.58 -24.01 38.36
N SER A 164 40.09 -23.05 39.15
CA SER A 164 40.81 -23.23 40.43
C SER A 164 42.34 -23.40 40.30
N GLY A 165 43.09 -22.49 40.93
CA GLY A 165 44.29 -22.83 41.72
C GLY A 165 45.70 -22.77 41.07
N LEU A 166 46.49 -21.80 41.56
CA LEU A 166 47.89 -21.89 42.03
C LEU A 166 48.94 -22.68 41.20
N LEU A 167 50.07 -22.04 40.85
CA LEU A 167 51.34 -22.09 41.62
C LEU A 167 52.49 -21.38 40.87
N HIS A 168 53.30 -20.68 41.66
CA HIS A 168 54.68 -20.21 41.41
C HIS A 168 55.66 -21.39 41.20
N PRO A 169 56.89 -21.20 40.68
CA PRO A 169 57.99 -20.47 41.35
C PRO A 169 58.47 -19.24 40.59
#